data_AF-A0A1H0GR21-F1
#
_entry.id   AF-A0A1H0GR21-F1
#
_cell.length_a   1.000
_cell.length_b   1.000
_cell.length_c   1.000
_cell.angle_alpha   90.00
_cell.angle_beta   90.00
_cell.angle_gamma   90.00
#
_symmetry.space_group_name_H-M   'P 1'
#
loop_
_entity.id
_entity.type
_entity.pdbx_description
1 polymer ?
#
loop_
_entity_poly.entity_id
_entity_poly.type
_entity_poly.pdbx_seq_one_letter_code
_entity_poly.pdbx_strand_id
1 'polypeptide(L)' 'MIEKKHTPVNQESKSELVFTKKNYQLLLISIAIVVLGFILMMGTTDIYDFRKTLLAPMTVLFGFGFGVYAILKK' A
#
# COMPACT_ATOMS: atom_id res chain seq x y z
N MET A 1 -10.37 -6.45 56.53
CA MET A 1 -11.27 -6.08 55.43
C MET A 1 -10.43 -5.61 54.25
N ILE A 2 -10.49 -6.39 53.16
CA ILE A 2 -10.32 -6.02 51.74
C ILE A 2 -8.99 -5.40 51.28
N GLU A 3 -8.19 -6.27 50.68
CA GLU A 3 -7.09 -6.00 49.74
C GLU A 3 -7.63 -5.34 48.45
N LYS A 4 -6.98 -4.27 47.97
CA LYS A 4 -7.11 -3.80 46.58
C LYS A 4 -5.73 -3.41 46.04
N LYS A 5 -5.04 -4.41 45.46
CA LYS A 5 -3.90 -4.19 44.56
C LYS A 5 -4.39 -3.43 43.33
N HIS A 6 -3.93 -2.20 43.16
CA HIS A 6 -4.00 -1.48 41.89
C HIS A 6 -3.01 -2.13 40.92
N THR A 7 -3.49 -3.05 40.09
CA THR A 7 -2.77 -3.46 38.89
C THR A 7 -2.91 -2.34 37.87
N PRO A 8 -1.83 -1.66 37.43
CA PRO A 8 -1.92 -0.86 36.23
C PRO A 8 -2.21 -1.84 35.09
N VAL A 9 -3.44 -1.78 34.58
CA VAL A 9 -3.83 -2.41 33.32
C VAL A 9 -3.02 -1.68 32.25
N ASN A 10 -1.81 -2.18 32.00
CA ASN A 10 -1.09 -1.90 30.77
C ASN A 10 -1.88 -2.63 29.69
N GLN A 11 -2.95 -1.99 29.22
CA GLN A 11 -3.51 -2.28 27.91
C GLN A 11 -2.40 -1.94 26.92
N GLU A 12 -1.50 -2.89 26.70
CA GLU A 12 -0.94 -3.09 25.38
C GLU A 12 -2.15 -3.29 24.48
N SER A 13 -2.68 -2.19 23.96
CA SER A 13 -3.34 -2.21 22.67
C SER A 13 -2.27 -2.74 21.72
N LYS A 14 -2.13 -4.07 21.68
CA LYS A 14 -1.65 -4.77 20.50
C LYS A 14 -2.68 -4.37 19.47
N SER A 15 -2.46 -3.21 18.87
CA SER A 15 -3.05 -2.82 17.61
C SER A 15 -2.74 -4.03 16.76
N GLU A 16 -3.74 -4.91 16.63
CA GLU A 16 -3.65 -6.10 15.81
C GLU A 16 -3.61 -5.50 14.41
N LEU A 17 -2.39 -5.12 14.00
CA LEU A 17 -2.18 -4.47 12.73
C LEU A 17 -2.76 -5.45 11.73
N VAL A 18 -3.83 -5.02 11.04
CA VAL A 18 -4.55 -5.82 10.05
C VAL A 18 -3.57 -6.39 9.02
N PHE A 19 -2.42 -5.73 8.88
CA PHE A 19 -1.30 -6.10 8.04
C PHE A 19 -0.01 -6.32 8.83
N THR A 20 0.72 -7.36 8.47
CA THR A 20 2.12 -7.56 8.88
C THR A 20 2.98 -6.40 8.37
N LYS A 21 4.05 -6.01 9.09
CA LYS A 21 4.98 -4.93 8.66
C LYS A 21 5.47 -5.09 7.21
N LYS A 22 5.66 -6.33 6.74
CA LYS A 22 6.06 -6.63 5.36
C LYS A 22 4.95 -6.31 4.34
N ASN A 23 3.70 -6.58 4.65
CA ASN A 23 2.57 -6.28 3.77
C ASN A 23 2.36 -4.77 3.64
N TYR A 24 2.61 -4.04 4.72
CA TYR A 24 2.63 -2.58 4.70
C TYR A 24 3.73 -2.02 3.79
N GLN A 25 4.93 -2.63 3.80
CA GLN A 25 6.01 -2.27 2.86
C GLN A 25 5.62 -2.56 1.41
N LEU A 26 5.01 -3.73 1.14
CA LEU A 26 4.53 -4.09 -0.19
C LEU A 26 3.43 -3.14 -0.69
N LEU A 27 2.52 -2.74 0.19
CA LEU A 27 1.49 -1.74 -0.11
C LEU A 27 2.13 -0.40 -0.49
N LEU A 28 3.15 0.05 0.26
CA LEU A 28 3.82 1.33 -0.03
C LEU A 28 4.56 1.29 -1.38
N ILE A 29 5.15 0.15 -1.73
CA ILE A 29 5.73 -0.09 -3.06
C ILE A 29 4.66 -0.04 -4.15
N SER A 30 3.48 -0.64 -3.91
CA SER A 30 2.37 -0.60 -4.87
C SER A 30 1.93 0.83 -5.20
N ILE A 31 1.86 1.69 -4.17
CA ILE A 31 1.50 3.10 -4.32
C ILE A 31 2.57 3.83 -5.15
N ALA A 32 3.85 3.59 -4.89
CA ALA A 32 4.93 4.17 -5.68
C ALA A 32 4.84 3.78 -7.17
N ILE A 33 4.51 2.53 -7.48
CA ILE A 33 4.31 2.05 -8.86
C ILE A 33 3.13 2.78 -9.53
N VAL A 34 2.00 2.92 -8.83
CA VAL A 34 0.82 3.62 -9.34
C VAL A 34 1.16 5.09 -9.63
N VAL A 35 1.84 5.77 -8.72
CA VAL A 35 2.28 7.16 -8.89
C VAL A 35 3.21 7.28 -10.11
N LEU A 36 4.17 6.38 -10.28
CA LEU A 36 5.04 6.34 -11.45
C LEU A 36 4.25 6.15 -12.75
N GLY A 37 3.24 5.29 -12.76
CA GLY A 37 2.35 5.10 -13.91
C GLY A 37 1.60 6.38 -14.30
N PHE A 38 1.09 7.12 -13.32
CA PHE A 38 0.45 8.43 -13.57
C PHE A 38 1.43 9.51 -14.03
N ILE A 39 2.66 9.53 -13.50
CA ILE A 39 3.71 10.44 -13.97
C ILE A 39 4.04 10.13 -15.45
N LEU A 40 4.11 8.84 -15.81
CA LEU A 40 4.33 8.41 -17.18
C LEU A 40 3.20 8.87 -18.13
N MET A 41 1.96 8.96 -17.63
CA MET A 41 0.83 9.55 -18.37
C MET A 41 0.98 11.06 -18.60
N MET A 42 1.63 11.81 -17.71
CA MET A 42 1.71 13.29 -17.77
C MET A 42 2.72 13.87 -18.78
N GLY A 43 3.59 13.07 -19.41
CA GLY A 43 4.60 13.60 -20.36
C GLY A 43 4.02 14.44 -21.52
N THR A 44 4.76 15.38 -22.08
CA THR A 44 4.25 16.28 -23.13
C THR A 44 4.68 15.91 -24.54
N THR A 45 5.55 14.91 -24.69
CA THR A 45 6.04 14.41 -25.98
C THR A 45 5.08 13.37 -26.54
N ASP A 46 4.48 13.69 -27.69
CA ASP A 46 3.63 12.87 -28.55
C ASP A 46 2.50 12.05 -27.88
N ILE A 47 1.25 12.48 -28.09
CA ILE A 47 0.06 11.83 -27.53
C ILE A 47 -0.14 10.41 -28.13
N TYR A 48 0.45 10.12 -29.30
CA TYR A 48 0.39 8.81 -29.96
C TYR A 48 1.53 7.86 -29.57
N ASP A 49 2.37 8.24 -28.61
CA ASP A 49 3.46 7.39 -28.16
C ASP A 49 2.91 6.17 -27.40
N PHE A 50 3.23 4.96 -27.87
CA PHE A 50 2.75 3.68 -27.33
C PHE A 50 2.98 3.56 -25.81
N ARG A 51 4.01 4.26 -25.31
CA ARG A 51 4.38 4.36 -23.90
C ARG A 51 3.27 4.98 -23.04
N LYS A 52 2.52 5.95 -23.56
CA LYS A 52 1.44 6.61 -22.82
C LYS A 52 0.10 5.92 -22.98
N THR A 53 -0.19 5.44 -24.18
CA THR A 53 -1.49 4.86 -24.50
C THR A 53 -1.64 3.43 -23.96
N LEU A 54 -0.55 2.67 -23.87
CA LEU A 54 -0.58 1.27 -23.41
C LEU A 54 0.30 1.02 -22.18
N LEU A 55 1.57 1.44 -22.22
CA LEU A 55 2.51 1.08 -21.15
C LEU A 55 2.15 1.75 -19.81
N ALA A 56 1.74 3.02 -19.84
CA ALA A 56 1.37 3.75 -18.62
C ALA A 56 0.09 3.17 -17.95
N PRO A 57 -1.05 2.97 -18.65
CA PRO A 57 -2.21 2.28 -18.08
C PRO A 57 -1.88 0.89 -17.55
N MET A 58 -1.08 0.11 -18.28
CA MET A 58 -0.65 -1.22 -17.84
C MET A 58 0.17 -1.16 -16.54
N THR A 59 1.05 -0.17 -16.41
CA THR A 59 1.84 0.03 -15.19
C THR A 59 0.94 0.38 -14.00
N VAL A 60 -0.07 1.24 -14.21
CA VAL A 60 -1.05 1.59 -13.17
C VAL A 60 -1.86 0.37 -12.74
N LEU A 61 -2.39 -0.41 -13.70
CA LEU A 61 -3.13 -1.64 -13.42
C LEU A 61 -2.28 -2.67 -12.66
N PHE A 62 -1.01 -2.82 -13.05
CA PHE A 62 -0.07 -3.68 -12.34
C PHE A 62 0.16 -3.21 -10.89
N GLY A 63 0.32 -1.89 -10.69
CA GLY A 63 0.43 -1.30 -9.36
C GLY A 63 -0.77 -1.60 -8.48
N PHE A 64 -1.99 -1.46 -9.01
CA PHE A 64 -3.22 -1.83 -8.29
C PHE A 64 -3.30 -3.33 -8.00
N GLY A 65 -2.99 -4.19 -8.97
CA GLY A 65 -2.97 -5.65 -8.76
C GLY A 65 -1.96 -6.07 -7.68
N PHE A 66 -0.77 -5.44 -7.69
CA PHE A 66 0.24 -5.66 -6.65
C PHE A 66 -0.20 -5.16 -5.28
N GLY A 67 -0.91 -4.03 -5.22
CA GLY A 67 -1.50 -3.51 -3.98
C GLY A 67 -2.57 -4.44 -3.41
N VAL A 68 -3.46 -4.96 -4.25
CA VAL A 68 -4.47 -5.96 -3.86
C VAL A 68 -3.79 -7.23 -3.35
N TYR A 69 -2.73 -7.70 -4.03
CA TYR A 69 -1.93 -8.84 -3.54
C TYR A 69 -1.27 -8.56 -2.19
N ALA A 70 -0.71 -7.36 -1.99
CA ALA A 70 -0.09 -6.97 -0.72
C ALA A 70 -1.09 -6.95 0.44
N ILE A 71 -2.34 -6.59 0.17
CA ILE A 71 -3.45 -6.58 1.15
C ILE A 71 -3.94 -8.00 1.44
N LEU A 72 -4.16 -8.82 0.40
CA LEU A 72 -4.71 -10.16 0.53
C LEU A 72 -3.70 -11.17 1.08
N LYS A 73 -2.42 -10.97 0.78
CA LYS A 73 -1.35 -11.80 1.32
C LYS A 73 -1.21 -11.50 2.80
N LYS A 74 -1.74 -12.38 3.64
CA LYS A 74 -1.63 -12.27 5.10
C LYS A 74 -0.25 -12.76 5.55
#